data_AF-A0A4P1R5Y4-F1
#
_entry.id   AF-A0A4P1R5Y4-F1
#
_cell.length_a   1.000
_cell.length_b   1.000
_cell.length_c   1.000
_cell.angle_alpha   90.00
_cell.angle_beta   90.00
_cell.angle_gamma   90.00
#
_symmetry.space_group_name_H-M   'P 1'
#
loop_
_entity.id
_entity.type
_entity.pdbx_description
1 polymer ?
#
loop_
_entity_poly.entity_id
_entity_poly.type
_entity_poly.pdbx_seq_one_letter_code
_entity_poly.pdbx_strand_id
1 'polypeptide(L)'
;MGFEQRQRQWRWRWCAVVFMVMITITLSASDTNTKQVSRIAFGSCSNQNAPQPIWNAVLDFNPQIFIWLGDNIYGDIKRPFKLFGRERTIGPWKNAPRFIPSSEEEMEAKYRKAKSNLGYAKLKENAEVIGTWDDHDYGLNDAGKEFHRKIINQKLLLDFLDEPQDSPRRKQAGVYASYKHGPPGRDVQIILLDTRYHRDPLGSDGTILGNSQWSWLERELKGSSAAITIIGSSIQVISNLSATVQPLFSMESWAHFPRERDRLFKLIADSKRGGVFFISGDVHFGEITRYDCAVDYPLYDVTSSGVTQSVEGVVPPFLHFLVRFVAWLTPSTMRVKSPNCRHKSCVYGQPNFGTIEIDWDSHPVTLKLKVRDKNGVAVTSINTSLVELQASNSEDSVKVGHDRRHCNLEVSLPWIIRYRLAILVSIILVGEPIQSGDLIYEISYAGVEAPPATFLHDLCEESSCPVPVGHFLLTHTELLPTVTPPGTYNVKLTFKNQNDKQLSCIIFPFKIGAGSSVSAI
;
A
#
# COMPACT_ATOMS: atom_id res chain seq x y z
N MET A 1 73.82 -21.46 10.71
CA MET A 1 72.66 -22.06 11.41
C MET A 1 71.60 -21.05 11.91
N GLY A 2 71.78 -19.72 11.79
CA GLY A 2 70.84 -18.74 12.39
C GLY A 2 69.77 -18.12 11.46
N PHE A 3 69.82 -18.36 10.15
CA PHE A 3 68.94 -17.67 9.19
C PHE A 3 67.70 -18.50 8.80
N GLU A 4 67.84 -19.83 8.66
CA GLU A 4 66.72 -20.72 8.32
C GLU A 4 65.68 -20.87 9.45
N GLN A 5 66.11 -20.86 10.72
CA GLN A 5 65.17 -20.91 11.85
C GLN A 5 64.28 -19.66 11.94
N ARG A 6 64.82 -18.49 11.55
CA ARG A 6 64.10 -17.23 11.60
C ARG A 6 63.04 -17.14 10.50
N GLN A 7 63.32 -17.61 9.29
CA GLN A 7 62.31 -17.70 8.22
C GLN A 7 61.20 -18.72 8.54
N ARG A 8 61.53 -19.84 9.20
CA ARG A 8 60.54 -20.85 9.58
C ARG A 8 59.57 -20.35 10.65
N GLN A 9 60.04 -19.59 11.64
CA GLN A 9 59.17 -18.94 12.63
C GLN A 9 58.26 -17.86 12.02
N TRP A 10 58.76 -17.08 11.06
CA TRP A 10 57.95 -16.07 10.37
C TRP A 10 56.83 -16.70 9.52
N ARG A 11 57.09 -17.81 8.83
CA ARG A 11 56.07 -18.55 8.08
C ARG A 11 54.97 -19.13 8.98
N TRP A 12 55.33 -19.66 10.15
CA TRP A 12 54.33 -20.18 11.10
C TRP A 12 53.47 -19.08 11.72
N ARG A 13 54.04 -17.90 12.00
CA ARG A 13 53.30 -16.73 12.49
C ARG A 13 52.34 -16.17 11.44
N TRP A 14 52.75 -16.11 10.18
CA TRP A 14 51.86 -15.70 9.08
C TRP A 14 50.74 -16.71 8.83
N CYS A 15 51.02 -18.02 8.85
CA CYS A 15 49.98 -19.03 8.73
C CYS A 15 48.99 -18.97 9.90
N ALA A 16 49.45 -18.75 11.13
CA ALA A 16 48.58 -18.63 12.30
C ALA A 16 47.70 -17.37 12.26
N VAL A 17 48.23 -16.24 11.77
CA VAL A 17 47.46 -14.98 11.60
C VAL A 17 46.45 -15.13 10.46
N VAL A 18 46.82 -15.72 9.33
CA VAL A 18 45.88 -15.99 8.22
C VAL A 18 44.80 -16.99 8.64
N PHE A 19 45.15 -18.00 9.44
CA PHE A 19 44.18 -18.98 9.96
C PHE A 19 43.23 -18.36 11.01
N MET A 20 43.73 -17.49 11.90
CA MET A 20 42.87 -16.72 12.81
C MET A 20 41.97 -15.73 12.06
N VAL A 21 42.49 -15.04 11.05
CA VAL A 21 41.70 -14.11 10.21
C VAL A 21 40.62 -14.88 9.43
N MET A 22 40.94 -16.06 8.90
CA MET A 22 39.96 -16.95 8.25
C MET A 22 38.91 -17.48 9.22
N ILE A 23 39.28 -17.80 10.47
CA ILE A 23 38.33 -18.21 11.52
C ILE A 23 37.43 -17.04 11.95
N THR A 24 37.94 -15.81 12.06
CA THR A 24 37.11 -14.62 12.34
C THR A 24 36.21 -14.23 11.16
N ILE A 25 36.64 -14.49 9.92
CA ILE A 25 35.84 -14.25 8.71
C ILE A 25 34.75 -15.32 8.55
N THR A 26 34.99 -16.58 8.94
CA THR A 26 33.96 -17.63 8.93
C THR A 26 32.95 -17.49 10.06
N LEU A 27 33.32 -16.87 11.19
CA LEU A 27 32.40 -16.57 12.30
C LEU A 27 31.55 -15.30 12.09
N SER A 28 31.78 -14.53 11.02
CA SER A 28 30.95 -13.37 10.65
C SER A 28 30.00 -13.63 9.47
N ALA A 29 29.85 -14.88 9.06
CA ALA A 29 28.81 -15.26 8.11
C ALA A 29 27.45 -15.29 8.84
N SER A 30 26.68 -14.22 8.63
CA SER A 30 25.24 -14.07 8.84
C SER A 30 24.53 -15.23 9.54
N ASP A 31 24.01 -14.93 10.73
CA ASP A 31 23.05 -15.71 11.50
C ASP A 31 21.79 -15.95 10.65
N THR A 32 21.86 -16.91 9.72
CA THR A 32 20.69 -17.34 8.95
C THR A 32 19.80 -18.09 9.93
N ASN A 33 18.66 -17.50 10.27
CA ASN A 33 17.69 -18.12 11.16
C ASN A 33 17.19 -19.43 10.50
N THR A 34 17.84 -20.54 10.86
CA THR A 34 17.61 -21.89 10.29
C THR A 34 16.26 -22.47 10.68
N LYS A 35 15.53 -21.81 11.59
CA LYS A 35 14.23 -22.27 12.06
C LYS A 35 13.22 -22.17 10.91
N GLN A 36 12.76 -23.34 10.46
CA GLN A 36 11.74 -23.45 9.44
C GLN A 36 10.44 -22.78 9.89
N VAL A 37 9.89 -21.89 9.05
CA VAL A 37 8.65 -21.16 9.33
C VAL A 37 7.49 -21.82 8.61
N SER A 38 6.43 -22.13 9.35
CA SER A 38 5.18 -22.73 8.84
C SER A 38 3.93 -21.97 9.29
N ARG A 39 4.02 -21.12 10.31
CA ARG A 39 2.86 -20.36 10.83
C ARG A 39 3.18 -18.88 10.99
N ILE A 40 2.53 -18.07 10.18
CA ILE A 40 2.68 -16.61 10.17
C ILE A 40 1.30 -16.00 10.42
N ALA A 41 1.23 -15.01 11.29
CA ALA A 41 0.05 -14.16 11.48
C ALA A 41 0.38 -12.72 11.07
N PHE A 42 -0.63 -11.95 10.68
CA PHE A 42 -0.43 -10.55 10.31
C PHE A 42 -1.70 -9.72 10.53
N GLY A 43 -1.54 -8.40 10.59
CA GLY A 43 -2.66 -7.48 10.71
C GLY A 43 -2.27 -6.01 10.66
N SER A 44 -3.29 -5.16 10.61
CA SER A 44 -3.19 -3.70 10.63
C SER A 44 -4.40 -3.08 11.35
N CYS A 45 -4.37 -1.76 11.57
CA CYS A 45 -5.49 -0.97 12.11
C CYS A 45 -5.82 -1.30 13.57
N SER A 46 -4.78 -1.20 14.40
CA SER A 46 -4.74 -1.44 15.84
C SER A 46 -4.75 -0.11 16.63
N ASN A 47 -5.96 0.40 16.89
CA ASN A 47 -6.16 1.49 17.83
C ASN A 47 -5.84 1.01 19.25
N GLN A 48 -4.72 1.51 19.76
CA GLN A 48 -4.18 1.31 21.10
C GLN A 48 -5.15 1.70 22.23
N ASN A 49 -6.18 2.49 21.94
CA ASN A 49 -7.20 2.87 22.91
C ASN A 49 -8.42 1.93 22.92
N ALA A 50 -8.58 1.09 21.88
CA ALA A 50 -9.70 0.17 21.78
C ALA A 50 -9.39 -1.16 22.51
N PRO A 51 -10.41 -1.88 23.02
CA PRO A 51 -10.24 -3.25 23.48
C PRO A 51 -9.73 -4.15 22.35
N GLN A 52 -8.71 -4.98 22.65
CA GLN A 52 -8.07 -5.86 21.66
C GLN A 52 -8.17 -7.35 22.06
N PRO A 53 -9.39 -7.92 22.18
CA PRO A 53 -9.55 -9.35 22.52
C PRO A 53 -8.99 -10.29 21.43
N ILE A 54 -8.73 -9.75 20.24
CA ILE A 54 -8.20 -10.48 19.09
C ILE A 54 -6.83 -11.14 19.38
N TRP A 55 -6.04 -10.59 20.31
CA TRP A 55 -4.77 -11.19 20.68
C TRP A 55 -4.91 -12.60 21.25
N ASN A 56 -6.04 -12.94 21.90
CA ASN A 56 -6.27 -14.30 22.37
C ASN A 56 -6.29 -15.29 21.18
N ALA A 57 -7.03 -14.96 20.12
CA ALA A 57 -7.08 -15.79 18.92
C ALA A 57 -5.75 -15.82 18.16
N VAL A 58 -4.99 -14.73 18.15
CA VAL A 58 -3.63 -14.70 17.57
C VAL A 58 -2.70 -15.62 18.37
N LEU A 59 -2.73 -15.56 19.70
CA LEU A 59 -1.92 -16.41 20.59
C LEU A 59 -2.31 -17.89 20.47
N ASP A 60 -3.60 -18.21 20.36
CA ASP A 60 -4.09 -19.57 20.12
C ASP A 60 -3.64 -20.09 18.74
N PHE A 61 -3.51 -19.19 17.76
CA PHE A 61 -2.87 -19.50 16.50
C PHE A 61 -1.34 -19.68 16.62
N ASN A 62 -0.72 -19.46 17.78
CA ASN A 62 0.70 -19.73 18.06
C ASN A 62 1.63 -19.50 16.84
N PRO A 63 1.69 -18.26 16.31
CA PRO A 63 2.51 -17.92 15.16
C PRO A 63 3.99 -17.91 15.53
N GLN A 64 4.84 -18.23 14.57
CA GLN A 64 6.29 -18.04 14.70
C GLN A 64 6.70 -16.61 14.38
N ILE A 65 5.94 -15.96 13.50
CA ILE A 65 6.14 -14.58 13.06
C ILE A 65 4.79 -13.87 13.09
N PHE A 66 4.75 -12.67 13.66
CA PHE A 66 3.65 -11.73 13.50
C PHE A 66 4.12 -10.51 12.68
N ILE A 67 3.38 -10.17 11.64
CA ILE A 67 3.70 -9.06 10.74
C ILE A 67 2.70 -7.92 10.93
N TRP A 68 3.21 -6.77 11.35
CA TRP A 68 2.49 -5.50 11.29
C TRP A 68 2.50 -4.93 9.88
N LEU A 69 1.31 -4.68 9.33
CA LEU A 69 1.13 -4.04 8.02
C LEU A 69 0.75 -2.56 8.13
N GLY A 70 0.97 -1.95 9.30
CA GLY A 70 0.69 -0.55 9.53
C GLY A 70 -0.60 -0.30 10.30
N ASP A 71 -0.84 0.98 10.60
CA ASP A 71 -1.73 1.43 11.67
C ASP A 71 -1.55 0.61 12.96
N ASN A 72 -0.29 0.42 13.34
CA ASN A 72 0.12 -0.29 14.55
C ASN A 72 -0.36 0.50 15.79
N ILE A 73 -0.44 1.81 15.64
CA ILE A 73 -1.17 2.78 16.46
C ILE A 73 -1.94 3.77 15.59
N TYR A 74 -2.94 4.43 16.20
CA TYR A 74 -3.55 5.64 15.64
C TYR A 74 -2.83 6.86 16.21
N GLY A 75 -1.77 7.28 15.52
CA GLY A 75 -0.81 8.30 15.96
C GLY A 75 -1.34 9.73 15.83
N ASP A 76 -2.10 10.04 14.80
CA ASP A 76 -2.74 11.34 14.61
C ASP A 76 -3.92 11.58 15.55
N ILE A 77 -4.51 12.79 15.47
CA ILE A 77 -5.68 13.19 16.26
C ILE A 77 -6.87 13.35 15.32
N LYS A 78 -7.89 12.51 15.52
CA LYS A 78 -9.15 12.52 14.77
C LYS A 78 -10.17 13.46 15.41
N ARG A 79 -10.51 14.57 14.73
CA ARG A 79 -11.59 15.48 15.14
C ARG A 79 -12.96 14.88 14.87
N PRO A 80 -13.99 15.23 15.68
CA PRO A 80 -15.35 14.73 15.49
C PRO A 80 -15.95 15.22 14.18
N PHE A 81 -16.94 14.47 13.68
CA PHE A 81 -17.76 14.86 12.55
C PHE A 81 -18.59 16.10 12.89
N LYS A 82 -18.27 17.25 12.29
CA LYS A 82 -19.03 18.50 12.41
C LYS A 82 -19.45 18.96 11.02
N LEU A 83 -20.75 18.94 10.74
CA LEU A 83 -21.33 19.45 9.49
C LEU A 83 -21.80 20.92 9.63
N PHE A 84 -22.12 21.33 10.86
CA PHE A 84 -22.61 22.66 11.19
C PHE A 84 -21.74 23.32 12.26
N GLY A 85 -21.83 24.65 12.39
CA GLY A 85 -21.05 25.45 13.34
C GLY A 85 -19.82 26.12 12.71
N ARG A 86 -19.00 26.76 13.56
CA ARG A 86 -17.80 27.52 13.13
C ARG A 86 -16.70 26.61 12.57
N GLU A 87 -16.55 25.42 13.14
CA GLU A 87 -15.63 24.39 12.67
C GLU A 87 -16.42 23.25 12.01
N ARG A 88 -16.19 23.04 10.72
CA ARG A 88 -16.81 22.00 9.90
C ARG A 88 -15.71 21.10 9.38
N THR A 89 -15.76 19.83 9.76
CA THR A 89 -14.73 18.82 9.44
C THR A 89 -15.14 17.91 8.28
N ILE A 90 -16.40 17.97 7.87
CA ILE A 90 -16.97 17.21 6.74
C ILE A 90 -17.98 18.04 5.94
N GLY A 91 -18.34 17.54 4.76
CA GLY A 91 -19.34 18.13 3.87
C GLY A 91 -18.77 19.18 2.91
N PRO A 92 -19.61 19.74 2.02
CA PRO A 92 -19.19 20.68 1.00
C PRO A 92 -18.62 22.00 1.56
N TRP A 93 -18.92 22.32 2.82
CA TRP A 93 -18.48 23.54 3.50
C TRP A 93 -17.40 23.28 4.57
N LYS A 94 -16.67 22.17 4.46
CA LYS A 94 -15.55 21.84 5.36
C LYS A 94 -14.54 22.98 5.37
N ASN A 95 -14.17 23.45 6.56
CA ASN A 95 -13.19 24.54 6.76
C ASN A 95 -12.13 24.20 7.82
N ALA A 96 -12.18 23.00 8.39
CA ALA A 96 -11.18 22.50 9.31
C ALA A 96 -10.71 21.10 8.85
N PRO A 97 -9.41 20.80 8.98
CA PRO A 97 -8.92 19.45 8.72
C PRO A 97 -9.58 18.49 9.71
N ARG A 98 -9.84 17.28 9.25
CA ARG A 98 -10.42 16.23 10.09
C ARG A 98 -9.37 15.57 10.97
N PHE A 99 -8.18 15.39 10.43
CA PHE A 99 -7.04 14.78 11.08
C PHE A 99 -5.95 15.83 11.22
N ILE A 100 -5.26 15.82 12.36
CA ILE A 100 -4.12 16.68 12.63
C ILE A 100 -3.00 15.83 13.23
N PRO A 101 -1.72 16.16 12.94
CA PRO A 101 -0.61 15.42 13.53
C PRO A 101 -0.56 15.62 15.05
N SER A 102 -0.20 14.57 15.79
CA SER A 102 0.09 14.66 17.22
C SER A 102 1.47 15.26 17.49
N SER A 103 1.83 15.50 18.75
CA SER A 103 3.22 15.81 19.15
C SER A 103 4.10 14.54 19.15
N GLU A 104 5.42 14.68 19.39
CA GLU A 104 6.33 13.53 19.54
C GLU A 104 5.97 12.72 20.78
N GLU A 105 5.76 13.41 21.89
CA GLU A 105 5.46 12.83 23.20
C GLU A 105 4.13 12.08 23.18
N GLU A 106 3.12 12.62 22.50
CA GLU A 106 1.84 11.94 22.34
C GLU A 106 1.99 10.66 21.50
N MET A 107 2.75 10.71 20.40
CA MET A 107 3.01 9.54 19.57
C MET A 107 3.79 8.46 20.35
N GLU A 108 4.83 8.85 21.09
CA GLU A 108 5.60 7.96 21.95
C GLU A 108 4.70 7.32 23.03
N ALA A 109 3.82 8.10 23.67
CA ALA A 109 2.88 7.59 24.65
C ALA A 109 1.89 6.59 24.04
N LYS A 110 1.43 6.82 22.80
CA LYS A 110 0.57 5.91 22.05
C LYS A 110 1.29 4.59 21.73
N TYR A 111 2.54 4.63 21.26
CA TYR A 111 3.35 3.43 21.07
C TYR A 111 3.59 2.67 22.37
N ARG A 112 3.90 3.37 23.46
CA ARG A 112 4.10 2.76 24.79
C ARG A 112 2.84 2.05 25.26
N LYS A 113 1.66 2.62 25.01
CA LYS A 113 0.36 2.01 25.33
C LYS A 113 0.07 0.77 24.47
N ALA A 114 0.37 0.81 23.17
CA ALA A 114 0.23 -0.36 22.30
C ALA A 114 1.17 -1.49 22.74
N LYS A 115 2.43 -1.15 23.05
CA LYS A 115 3.46 -2.10 23.49
C LYS A 115 3.16 -2.72 24.86
N SER A 116 2.45 -2.01 25.73
CA SER A 116 2.03 -2.52 27.05
C SER A 116 0.71 -3.31 27.04
N ASN A 117 0.06 -3.48 25.89
CA ASN A 117 -1.10 -4.36 25.78
C ASN A 117 -0.70 -5.80 26.15
N LEU A 118 -1.37 -6.41 27.13
CA LEU A 118 -1.01 -7.73 27.65
C LEU A 118 -1.01 -8.83 26.59
N GLY A 119 -1.95 -8.79 25.63
CA GLY A 119 -2.02 -9.78 24.55
C GLY A 119 -0.85 -9.65 23.59
N TYR A 120 -0.52 -8.41 23.19
CA TYR A 120 0.62 -8.13 22.34
C TYR A 120 1.97 -8.40 23.04
N ALA A 121 2.10 -8.05 24.32
CA ALA A 121 3.29 -8.35 25.10
C ALA A 121 3.59 -9.86 25.16
N LYS A 122 2.56 -10.69 25.41
CA LYS A 122 2.67 -12.16 25.37
C LYS A 122 3.02 -12.71 23.99
N LEU A 123 2.52 -12.08 22.93
CA LEU A 123 2.82 -12.49 21.56
C LEU A 123 4.31 -12.35 21.29
N LYS A 124 4.91 -11.23 21.71
CA LYS A 124 6.35 -10.95 21.53
C LYS A 124 7.27 -11.90 22.28
N GLU A 125 6.79 -12.56 23.34
CA GLU A 125 7.55 -13.58 24.06
C GLU A 125 7.71 -14.87 23.23
N ASN A 126 6.80 -15.13 22.29
CA ASN A 126 6.67 -16.42 21.60
C ASN A 126 6.83 -16.33 20.07
N ALA A 127 6.68 -15.14 19.50
CA ALA A 127 6.76 -14.86 18.07
C ALA A 127 7.74 -13.73 17.79
N GLU A 128 8.45 -13.84 16.67
CA GLU A 128 9.18 -12.70 16.10
C GLU A 128 8.15 -11.68 15.59
N VAL A 129 8.32 -10.41 15.97
CA VAL A 129 7.45 -9.33 15.51
C VAL A 129 8.22 -8.41 14.58
N ILE A 130 7.79 -8.38 13.33
CA ILE A 130 8.33 -7.51 12.28
C ILE A 130 7.21 -6.62 11.74
N GLY A 131 7.55 -5.58 11.00
CA GLY A 131 6.51 -4.69 10.50
C GLY A 131 6.95 -3.49 9.69
N THR A 132 5.96 -2.88 9.06
CA THR A 132 6.00 -1.55 8.46
C THR A 132 4.94 -0.66 9.13
N TRP A 133 4.84 0.60 8.68
CA TRP A 133 3.81 1.54 9.12
C TRP A 133 2.70 1.72 8.08
N ASP A 134 1.64 2.42 8.48
CA ASP A 134 0.74 3.11 7.55
C ASP A 134 0.59 4.59 7.92
N ASP A 135 -0.38 5.30 7.34
CA ASP A 135 -0.55 6.75 7.49
C ASP A 135 -0.71 7.20 8.96
N HIS A 136 -1.42 6.45 9.80
CA HIS A 136 -1.63 6.86 11.20
C HIS A 136 -0.37 6.72 12.08
N ASP A 137 0.47 5.72 11.84
CA ASP A 137 1.81 5.60 12.47
C ASP A 137 2.79 6.61 11.87
N TYR A 138 2.66 6.86 10.56
CA TYR A 138 3.45 7.83 9.82
C TYR A 138 3.17 9.26 10.31
N GLY A 139 1.94 9.50 10.81
CA GLY A 139 1.59 10.60 11.70
C GLY A 139 0.51 11.54 11.20
N LEU A 140 -0.07 11.28 10.04
CA LEU A 140 -1.19 12.03 9.49
C LEU A 140 -1.92 11.21 8.42
N ASN A 141 -3.24 11.14 8.52
CA ASN A 141 -4.10 10.44 7.56
C ASN A 141 -3.77 10.81 6.09
N ASP A 142 -3.65 9.79 5.23
CA ASP A 142 -3.30 9.88 3.81
C ASP A 142 -1.99 10.64 3.49
N ALA A 143 -1.10 10.87 4.46
CA ALA A 143 0.12 11.62 4.21
C ALA A 143 1.19 10.80 3.48
N GLY A 144 2.03 11.49 2.73
CA GLY A 144 3.13 10.96 1.94
C GLY A 144 4.43 11.72 2.18
N LYS A 145 5.25 11.86 1.14
CA LYS A 145 6.60 12.43 1.25
C LYS A 145 6.62 13.87 1.79
N GLU A 146 5.53 14.62 1.65
CA GLU A 146 5.35 16.00 2.10
C GLU A 146 5.31 16.15 3.62
N PHE A 147 5.07 15.06 4.36
CA PHE A 147 4.97 15.11 5.81
C PHE A 147 6.32 15.30 6.49
N HIS A 148 6.49 16.45 7.14
CA HIS A 148 7.78 16.89 7.71
C HIS A 148 8.26 16.06 8.93
N ARG A 149 7.36 15.44 9.71
CA ARG A 149 7.75 14.67 10.92
C ARG A 149 8.11 13.21 10.64
N LYS A 150 8.15 12.78 9.37
CA LYS A 150 8.42 11.38 8.98
C LYS A 150 9.71 10.80 9.55
N ILE A 151 10.77 11.61 9.71
CA ILE A 151 12.05 11.17 10.27
C ILE A 151 11.92 10.82 11.75
N ILE A 152 11.22 11.67 12.51
CA ILE A 152 10.96 11.46 13.94
C ILE A 152 10.08 10.22 14.11
N ASN A 153 9.00 10.13 13.33
CA ASN A 153 8.06 9.02 13.45
C ASN A 153 8.67 7.69 12.99
N GLN A 154 9.63 7.71 12.06
CA GLN A 154 10.41 6.53 11.67
C GLN A 154 11.17 5.98 12.87
N LYS A 155 11.84 6.86 13.62
CA LYS A 155 12.55 6.47 14.82
C LYS A 155 11.59 5.83 15.84
N LEU A 156 10.44 6.46 16.08
CA LEU A 156 9.43 5.95 17.03
C LEU A 156 8.88 4.58 16.64
N LEU A 157 8.58 4.36 15.34
CA LEU A 157 8.16 3.05 14.86
C LEU A 157 9.25 1.99 15.08
N LEU A 158 10.49 2.30 14.72
CA LEU A 158 11.61 1.36 14.86
C LEU A 158 11.90 1.05 16.34
N ASP A 159 11.69 2.01 17.25
CA ASP A 159 11.76 1.78 18.69
C ASP A 159 10.59 0.93 19.21
N PHE A 160 9.39 1.11 18.65
CA PHE A 160 8.23 0.25 18.94
C PHE A 160 8.48 -1.21 18.55
N LEU A 161 9.05 -1.43 17.36
CA LEU A 161 9.40 -2.74 16.81
C LEU A 161 10.65 -3.39 17.45
N ASP A 162 11.30 -2.71 18.40
CA ASP A 162 12.58 -3.15 18.99
C ASP A 162 13.69 -3.37 17.96
N GLU A 163 13.69 -2.57 16.88
CA GLU A 163 14.70 -2.64 15.85
C GLU A 163 16.11 -2.38 16.45
N PRO A 164 17.13 -3.20 16.15
CA PRO A 164 18.48 -2.99 16.65
C PRO A 164 19.02 -1.59 16.34
N GLN A 165 19.81 -1.02 17.26
CA GLN A 165 20.33 0.34 17.14
C GLN A 165 21.31 0.51 15.96
N ASP A 166 21.99 -0.56 15.57
CA ASP A 166 22.93 -0.62 14.45
C ASP A 166 22.26 -0.97 13.11
N SER A 167 20.96 -1.27 13.11
CA SER A 167 20.22 -1.67 11.92
C SER A 167 20.32 -0.64 10.78
N PRO A 168 20.49 -1.09 9.51
CA PRO A 168 20.46 -0.20 8.35
C PRO A 168 19.12 0.55 8.23
N ARG A 169 18.01 0.00 8.74
CA ARG A 169 16.69 0.65 8.74
C ARG A 169 16.69 2.00 9.47
N ARG A 170 17.57 2.17 10.46
CA ARG A 170 17.71 3.44 11.21
C ARG A 170 18.49 4.52 10.45
N LYS A 171 19.15 4.17 9.35
CA LYS A 171 20.00 5.07 8.54
C LYS A 171 19.43 5.33 7.15
N GLN A 172 18.50 4.50 6.68
CA GLN A 172 17.86 4.65 5.38
C GLN A 172 16.62 5.56 5.45
N ALA A 173 16.18 6.04 4.29
CA ALA A 173 14.96 6.82 4.14
C ALA A 173 13.75 5.87 3.96
N GLY A 174 12.95 5.68 5.02
CA GLY A 174 11.82 4.76 5.06
C GLY A 174 12.09 3.48 5.85
N VAL A 175 11.03 2.75 6.20
CA VAL A 175 11.08 1.60 7.13
C VAL A 175 11.08 0.25 6.43
N TYR A 176 11.22 0.20 5.11
CA TYR A 176 11.21 -1.07 4.36
C TYR A 176 12.33 -2.03 4.78
N ALA A 177 12.06 -3.34 4.71
CA ALA A 177 12.95 -4.38 5.22
C ALA A 177 12.74 -5.72 4.53
N SER A 178 13.73 -6.61 4.62
CA SER A 178 13.68 -7.97 4.07
C SER A 178 14.19 -8.95 5.12
N TYR A 179 13.43 -10.03 5.34
CA TYR A 179 13.73 -11.08 6.31
C TYR A 179 13.71 -12.42 5.60
N LYS A 180 14.67 -13.29 5.91
CA LYS A 180 14.75 -14.63 5.32
C LYS A 180 14.83 -15.67 6.43
N HIS A 181 13.95 -16.66 6.37
CA HIS A 181 13.83 -17.71 7.39
C HIS A 181 13.81 -19.10 6.77
N GLY A 182 14.34 -20.07 7.50
CA GLY A 182 14.32 -21.48 7.11
C GLY A 182 15.48 -21.88 6.18
N PRO A 183 15.68 -23.20 6.00
CA PRO A 183 16.76 -23.73 5.18
C PRO A 183 16.45 -23.60 3.67
N PRO A 184 17.48 -23.56 2.80
CA PRO A 184 17.31 -23.49 1.35
C PRO A 184 16.31 -24.53 0.81
N GLY A 185 15.36 -24.10 -0.03
CA GLY A 185 14.32 -24.96 -0.61
C GLY A 185 13.09 -25.17 0.27
N ARG A 186 13.17 -24.79 1.56
CA ARG A 186 12.04 -24.65 2.48
C ARG A 186 12.11 -23.30 3.20
N ASP A 187 12.60 -22.29 2.49
CA ASP A 187 12.84 -20.94 2.98
C ASP A 187 11.71 -19.97 2.57
N VAL A 188 11.43 -19.04 3.47
CA VAL A 188 10.46 -17.95 3.27
C VAL A 188 11.22 -16.64 3.32
N GLN A 189 11.05 -15.82 2.29
CA GLN A 189 11.47 -14.43 2.31
C GLN A 189 10.27 -13.52 2.53
N ILE A 190 10.35 -12.63 3.51
CA ILE A 190 9.34 -11.62 3.81
C ILE A 190 9.92 -10.26 3.46
N ILE A 191 9.35 -9.60 2.46
CA ILE A 191 9.73 -8.26 2.00
C ILE A 191 8.66 -7.29 2.46
N LEU A 192 8.99 -6.38 3.37
CA LEU A 192 8.08 -5.34 3.85
C LEU A 192 8.36 -4.04 3.11
N LEU A 193 7.34 -3.55 2.40
CA LEU A 193 7.38 -2.27 1.71
C LEU A 193 7.02 -1.13 2.67
N ASP A 194 7.38 0.06 2.24
CA ASP A 194 7.04 1.34 2.84
C ASP A 194 6.37 2.15 1.74
N THR A 195 5.07 2.37 1.86
CA THR A 195 4.26 3.06 0.85
C THR A 195 3.92 4.48 1.29
N ARG A 196 4.72 5.07 2.20
CA ARG A 196 4.49 6.41 2.76
C ARG A 196 5.67 7.34 2.54
N TYR A 197 6.88 6.93 2.91
CA TYR A 197 8.03 7.85 3.07
C TYR A 197 8.37 8.65 1.80
N HIS A 198 8.28 7.98 0.65
CA HIS A 198 8.59 8.52 -0.67
C HIS A 198 7.36 8.77 -1.54
N ARG A 199 6.16 8.43 -1.03
CA ARG A 199 4.94 8.45 -1.82
C ARG A 199 4.56 9.88 -2.21
N ASP A 200 4.29 10.08 -3.49
CA ASP A 200 3.71 11.31 -4.02
C ASP A 200 2.24 11.48 -3.62
N PRO A 201 1.67 12.70 -3.71
CA PRO A 201 0.27 12.94 -3.37
C PRO A 201 -0.69 11.98 -4.08
N LEU A 202 -1.78 11.61 -3.41
CA LEU A 202 -2.82 10.76 -4.00
C LEU A 202 -3.42 11.43 -5.25
N GLY A 203 -3.66 10.62 -6.29
CA GLY A 203 -4.20 11.12 -7.56
C GLY A 203 -3.15 11.72 -8.50
N SER A 204 -1.91 11.91 -8.05
CA SER A 204 -0.79 12.22 -8.95
C SER A 204 -0.37 10.99 -9.76
N ASP A 205 0.40 11.20 -10.82
CA ASP A 205 1.04 10.12 -11.57
C ASP A 205 2.40 9.70 -10.96
N GLY A 206 2.72 10.16 -9.74
CA GLY A 206 4.02 10.03 -9.10
C GLY A 206 4.41 8.63 -8.61
N THR A 207 5.41 8.57 -7.73
CA THR A 207 5.96 7.33 -7.16
C THR A 207 5.32 6.95 -5.83
N ILE A 208 5.31 5.65 -5.51
CA ILE A 208 5.00 5.14 -4.16
C ILE A 208 6.30 4.90 -3.38
N LEU A 209 7.21 4.12 -3.95
CA LEU A 209 8.41 3.64 -3.24
C LEU A 209 9.59 4.61 -3.34
N GLY A 210 9.64 5.45 -4.37
CA GLY A 210 10.81 6.25 -4.67
C GLY A 210 12.00 5.43 -5.18
N ASN A 211 12.99 6.11 -5.75
CA ASN A 211 14.08 5.46 -6.48
C ASN A 211 14.93 4.53 -5.59
N SER A 212 15.24 4.94 -4.36
CA SER A 212 16.10 4.16 -3.45
C SER A 212 15.49 2.82 -3.08
N GLN A 213 14.20 2.80 -2.75
CA GLN A 213 13.49 1.59 -2.39
C GLN A 213 13.18 0.73 -3.62
N TRP A 214 12.87 1.33 -4.78
CA TRP A 214 12.74 0.58 -6.03
C TRP A 214 14.01 -0.19 -6.39
N SER A 215 15.16 0.49 -6.35
CA SER A 215 16.45 -0.17 -6.61
C SER A 215 16.78 -1.24 -5.57
N TRP A 216 16.37 -1.03 -4.31
CA TRP A 216 16.50 -2.04 -3.26
C TRP A 216 15.61 -3.27 -3.53
N LEU A 217 14.32 -3.06 -3.81
CA LEU A 217 13.36 -4.13 -4.09
C LEU A 217 13.78 -4.96 -5.30
N GLU A 218 14.32 -4.31 -6.34
CA GLU A 218 14.87 -5.00 -7.50
C GLU A 218 16.02 -5.93 -7.12
N ARG A 219 16.93 -5.51 -6.23
CA ARG A 219 18.00 -6.38 -5.73
C ARG A 219 17.46 -7.53 -4.89
N GLU A 220 16.47 -7.29 -4.03
CA GLU A 220 15.85 -8.34 -3.23
C GLU A 220 15.21 -9.43 -4.10
N LEU A 221 14.48 -9.03 -5.15
CA LEU A 221 13.79 -9.96 -6.06
C LEU A 221 14.74 -10.66 -7.05
N LYS A 222 15.82 -9.99 -7.48
CA LYS A 222 16.86 -10.60 -8.34
C LYS A 222 17.94 -11.37 -7.56
N GLY A 223 18.00 -11.22 -6.24
CA GLY A 223 18.91 -11.94 -5.36
C GLY A 223 18.56 -13.42 -5.21
N SER A 224 19.12 -14.07 -4.19
CA SER A 224 18.89 -15.51 -3.94
C SER A 224 17.39 -15.81 -3.82
N SER A 225 16.86 -16.69 -4.67
CA SER A 225 15.46 -17.08 -4.62
C SER A 225 15.15 -17.84 -3.33
N ALA A 226 14.11 -17.43 -2.62
CA ALA A 226 13.47 -18.25 -1.59
C ALA A 226 12.39 -19.13 -2.24
N ALA A 227 11.99 -20.22 -1.57
CA ALA A 227 10.88 -21.05 -2.02
C ALA A 227 9.56 -20.27 -2.03
N ILE A 228 9.29 -19.49 -0.97
CA ILE A 228 8.13 -18.61 -0.86
C ILE A 228 8.61 -17.17 -0.64
N THR A 229 8.02 -16.20 -1.33
CA THR A 229 8.27 -14.77 -1.13
C THR A 229 6.97 -14.04 -0.81
N ILE A 230 6.88 -13.48 0.40
CA ILE A 230 5.73 -12.73 0.87
C ILE A 230 6.09 -11.25 0.78
N ILE A 231 5.32 -10.47 0.02
CA ILE A 231 5.49 -9.02 -0.05
C ILE A 231 4.39 -8.37 0.80
N GLY A 232 4.77 -7.75 1.92
CA GLY A 232 3.87 -6.97 2.76
C GLY A 232 3.80 -5.52 2.29
N SER A 233 2.59 -5.03 2.07
CA SER A 233 2.29 -3.63 1.71
C SER A 233 1.31 -3.07 2.74
N SER A 234 1.41 -1.79 3.12
CA SER A 234 0.43 -1.23 4.08
C SER A 234 -0.94 -1.07 3.43
N ILE A 235 -0.96 -0.63 2.18
CA ILE A 235 -2.15 -0.49 1.34
C ILE A 235 -2.33 -1.68 0.39
N GLN A 236 -3.55 -1.93 -0.08
CA GLN A 236 -3.86 -3.04 -1.00
C GLN A 236 -3.12 -2.90 -2.34
N VAL A 237 -2.57 -4.02 -2.85
CA VAL A 237 -1.80 -4.06 -4.10
C VAL A 237 -2.71 -4.39 -5.28
N ILE A 238 -3.51 -5.45 -5.15
CA ILE A 238 -4.33 -5.97 -6.26
C ILE A 238 -5.69 -5.28 -6.32
N SER A 239 -6.34 -5.13 -5.17
CA SER A 239 -7.70 -4.59 -5.09
C SER A 239 -7.81 -3.22 -5.72
N ASN A 240 -8.91 -2.99 -6.44
CA ASN A 240 -9.25 -1.70 -7.03
C ASN A 240 -10.62 -1.23 -6.52
N LEU A 241 -10.99 -1.67 -5.32
CA LEU A 241 -12.29 -1.42 -4.72
C LEU A 241 -12.62 0.08 -4.70
N SER A 242 -11.64 0.93 -4.37
CA SER A 242 -11.76 2.40 -4.37
C SER A 242 -12.33 2.95 -5.68
N ALA A 243 -12.02 2.36 -6.83
CA ALA A 243 -12.57 2.79 -8.12
C ALA A 243 -14.08 2.57 -8.26
N THR A 244 -14.69 1.75 -7.42
CA THR A 244 -16.12 1.43 -7.47
C THR A 244 -16.94 2.04 -6.34
N VAL A 245 -16.28 2.45 -5.25
CA VAL A 245 -16.95 3.00 -4.06
C VAL A 245 -16.73 4.50 -3.88
N GLN A 246 -15.88 5.15 -4.67
CA GLN A 246 -15.79 6.61 -4.72
C GLN A 246 -17.06 7.23 -5.30
N PRO A 247 -17.54 8.38 -4.78
CA PRO A 247 -16.93 9.18 -3.70
C PRO A 247 -17.37 8.76 -2.28
N LEU A 248 -18.16 7.69 -2.11
CA LEU A 248 -18.72 7.28 -0.82
C LEU A 248 -17.64 6.84 0.18
N PHE A 249 -16.66 6.07 -0.32
CA PHE A 249 -15.50 5.63 0.43
C PHE A 249 -14.27 5.77 -0.47
N SER A 250 -13.20 6.40 0.04
CA SER A 250 -11.90 6.42 -0.62
C SER A 250 -10.94 5.67 0.30
N MET A 251 -10.25 4.68 -0.26
CA MET A 251 -9.24 3.89 0.44
C MET A 251 -7.94 3.98 -0.36
N GLU A 252 -6.81 4.00 0.32
CA GLU A 252 -5.53 4.04 -0.37
C GLU A 252 -5.20 2.66 -0.94
N SER A 253 -4.64 2.66 -2.15
CA SER A 253 -4.24 1.42 -2.83
C SER A 253 -3.24 1.73 -3.93
N TRP A 254 -2.49 0.71 -4.34
CA TRP A 254 -1.62 0.79 -5.50
C TRP A 254 -2.38 1.11 -6.79
N ALA A 255 -3.70 0.89 -6.83
CA ALA A 255 -4.51 1.22 -7.99
C ALA A 255 -4.63 2.73 -8.25
N HIS A 256 -4.33 3.58 -7.26
CA HIS A 256 -4.21 5.03 -7.46
C HIS A 256 -2.89 5.44 -8.16
N PHE A 257 -1.91 4.54 -8.25
CA PHE A 257 -0.63 4.75 -8.94
C PHE A 257 -0.39 3.64 -9.98
N PRO A 258 -1.18 3.59 -11.07
CA PRO A 258 -1.17 2.46 -12.00
C PRO A 258 0.22 2.18 -12.58
N ARG A 259 1.03 3.21 -12.87
CA ARG A 259 2.41 3.05 -13.37
C ARG A 259 3.31 2.32 -12.38
N GLU A 260 3.21 2.66 -11.10
CA GLU A 260 4.02 2.05 -10.04
C GLU A 260 3.57 0.60 -9.78
N ARG A 261 2.27 0.32 -9.88
CA ARG A 261 1.73 -1.03 -9.79
C ARG A 261 2.16 -1.91 -10.97
N ASP A 262 2.08 -1.38 -12.19
CA ASP A 262 2.55 -2.08 -13.39
C ASP A 262 4.06 -2.34 -13.32
N ARG A 263 4.83 -1.37 -12.79
CA ARG A 263 6.27 -1.55 -12.52
C ARG A 263 6.52 -2.67 -11.50
N LEU A 264 5.72 -2.78 -10.44
CA LEU A 264 5.83 -3.86 -9.46
C LEU A 264 5.60 -5.22 -10.11
N PHE A 265 4.50 -5.36 -10.84
CA PHE A 265 4.16 -6.61 -11.54
C PHE A 265 5.21 -6.98 -12.57
N LYS A 266 5.69 -6.01 -13.35
CA LYS A 266 6.78 -6.21 -14.32
C LYS A 266 8.06 -6.63 -13.63
N LEU A 267 8.43 -6.02 -12.51
CA LEU A 267 9.63 -6.41 -11.76
C LEU A 267 9.54 -7.86 -11.26
N ILE A 268 8.39 -8.29 -10.76
CA ILE A 268 8.17 -9.68 -10.34
C ILE A 268 8.29 -10.61 -11.56
N ALA A 269 7.63 -10.28 -12.67
CA ALA A 269 7.70 -11.06 -13.91
C ALA A 269 9.14 -11.21 -14.45
N ASP A 270 9.88 -10.10 -14.46
CA ASP A 270 11.25 -10.02 -14.98
C ASP A 270 12.25 -10.72 -14.03
N SER A 271 11.95 -10.78 -12.71
CA SER A 271 12.78 -11.51 -11.74
C SER A 271 12.71 -13.03 -11.89
N LYS A 272 11.68 -13.55 -12.58
CA LYS A 272 11.39 -15.00 -12.72
C LYS A 272 11.26 -15.72 -11.38
N ARG A 273 10.97 -14.99 -10.31
CA ARG A 273 10.77 -15.54 -8.98
C ARG A 273 9.38 -16.16 -8.87
N GLY A 274 9.33 -17.42 -8.46
CA GLY A 274 8.10 -18.10 -8.08
C GLY A 274 7.80 -17.91 -6.58
N GLY A 275 6.60 -18.34 -6.17
CA GLY A 275 6.15 -18.32 -4.79
C GLY A 275 5.81 -16.91 -4.28
N VAL A 276 5.60 -15.92 -5.15
CA VAL A 276 5.32 -14.53 -4.75
C VAL A 276 3.83 -14.32 -4.52
N PHE A 277 3.48 -13.77 -3.36
CA PHE A 277 2.14 -13.24 -3.09
C PHE A 277 2.19 -12.08 -2.09
N PHE A 278 1.09 -11.35 -1.96
CA PHE A 278 0.97 -10.15 -1.14
C PHE A 278 0.15 -10.37 0.13
N ILE A 279 0.47 -9.58 1.15
CA ILE A 279 -0.39 -9.32 2.30
C ILE A 279 -0.56 -7.81 2.47
N SER A 280 -1.75 -7.36 2.86
CA SER A 280 -2.08 -5.91 2.93
C SER A 280 -3.01 -5.49 4.08
N GLY A 281 -3.09 -4.17 4.32
CA GLY A 281 -3.83 -3.52 5.40
C GLY A 281 -4.74 -2.35 4.96
N ASP A 282 -4.75 -1.25 5.72
CA ASP A 282 -5.46 0.05 5.51
C ASP A 282 -7.01 0.04 5.59
N VAL A 283 -7.67 -0.88 4.88
CA VAL A 283 -9.06 -0.71 4.44
C VAL A 283 -10.17 -1.03 5.47
N HIS A 284 -9.81 -1.38 6.71
CA HIS A 284 -10.72 -1.75 7.80
C HIS A 284 -11.65 -2.96 7.53
N PHE A 285 -11.31 -3.81 6.56
CA PHE A 285 -11.94 -5.12 6.38
C PHE A 285 -10.92 -6.19 5.98
N GLY A 286 -11.35 -7.44 6.02
CA GLY A 286 -10.60 -8.56 5.48
C GLY A 286 -11.16 -9.05 4.14
N GLU A 287 -10.28 -9.32 3.19
CA GLU A 287 -10.62 -9.95 1.90
C GLU A 287 -9.44 -10.72 1.30
N ILE A 288 -9.70 -11.51 0.26
CA ILE A 288 -8.67 -12.14 -0.55
C ILE A 288 -8.93 -11.76 -2.00
N THR A 289 -7.94 -11.17 -2.65
CA THR A 289 -7.97 -10.86 -4.08
C THR A 289 -6.92 -11.66 -4.84
N ARG A 290 -7.15 -11.86 -6.13
CA ARG A 290 -6.33 -12.64 -7.05
C ARG A 290 -6.21 -11.90 -8.37
N TYR A 291 -5.02 -11.89 -8.97
CA TYR A 291 -4.76 -11.36 -10.30
C TYR A 291 -3.96 -12.36 -11.12
N ASP A 292 -4.53 -12.81 -12.24
CA ASP A 292 -3.97 -13.89 -13.08
C ASP A 292 -3.15 -13.38 -14.27
N CYS A 293 -3.08 -12.05 -14.46
CA CYS A 293 -2.56 -11.45 -15.69
C CYS A 293 -1.30 -10.59 -15.48
N ALA A 294 -0.68 -10.64 -14.30
CA ALA A 294 0.59 -9.94 -14.04
C ALA A 294 1.83 -10.79 -14.37
N VAL A 295 1.78 -12.09 -14.05
CA VAL A 295 2.91 -13.03 -14.19
C VAL A 295 2.37 -14.39 -14.64
N ASP A 296 3.26 -15.36 -14.87
CA ASP A 296 2.91 -16.71 -15.38
C ASP A 296 2.17 -17.62 -14.36
N TYR A 297 1.74 -17.06 -13.22
CA TYR A 297 1.02 -17.73 -12.14
C TYR A 297 0.10 -16.72 -11.40
N PRO A 298 -0.93 -17.17 -10.65
CA PRO A 298 -1.81 -16.28 -9.89
C PRO A 298 -1.06 -15.51 -8.78
N LEU A 299 -1.19 -14.18 -8.79
CA LEU A 299 -0.81 -13.36 -7.63
C LEU A 299 -2.00 -13.22 -6.70
N TYR A 300 -1.83 -13.59 -5.43
CA TYR A 300 -2.80 -13.35 -4.38
C TYR A 300 -2.44 -12.11 -3.56
N ASP A 301 -3.44 -11.41 -3.05
CA ASP A 301 -3.30 -10.35 -2.05
C ASP A 301 -4.31 -10.60 -0.93
N VAL A 302 -3.78 -10.97 0.24
CA VAL A 302 -4.56 -11.33 1.42
C VAL A 302 -4.59 -10.12 2.35
N THR A 303 -5.72 -9.42 2.35
CA THR A 303 -5.90 -8.21 3.16
C THR A 303 -6.47 -8.56 4.51
N SER A 304 -5.81 -8.08 5.57
CA SER A 304 -6.30 -8.15 6.94
C SER A 304 -6.15 -6.79 7.61
N SER A 305 -7.21 -5.98 7.48
CA SER A 305 -7.25 -4.65 8.06
C SER A 305 -8.37 -4.56 9.08
N GLY A 306 -8.00 -4.55 10.36
CA GLY A 306 -8.98 -4.39 11.43
C GLY A 306 -8.71 -5.24 12.63
N VAL A 307 -7.48 -5.16 13.17
CA VAL A 307 -7.19 -5.67 14.52
C VAL A 307 -8.17 -5.06 15.53
N THR A 308 -8.53 -3.78 15.34
CA THR A 308 -9.57 -3.10 16.12
C THR A 308 -10.51 -2.24 15.29
N GLN A 309 -10.00 -1.45 14.33
CA GLN A 309 -10.83 -0.60 13.49
C GLN A 309 -11.41 -1.41 12.35
N SER A 310 -12.73 -1.48 12.28
CA SER A 310 -13.42 -2.28 11.28
C SER A 310 -14.55 -1.47 10.64
N VAL A 311 -14.80 -1.68 9.36
CA VAL A 311 -15.76 -0.89 8.59
C VAL A 311 -17.20 -1.08 9.09
N GLU A 312 -17.56 -2.24 9.63
CA GLU A 312 -18.86 -2.40 10.31
C GLU A 312 -18.87 -1.70 11.67
N GLY A 313 -17.72 -1.59 12.35
CA GLY A 313 -17.60 -0.92 13.64
C GLY A 313 -17.83 0.60 13.60
N VAL A 314 -17.91 1.22 12.42
CA VAL A 314 -18.20 2.66 12.29
C VAL A 314 -19.69 2.99 12.34
N VAL A 315 -20.57 1.97 12.26
CA VAL A 315 -22.02 2.13 12.34
C VAL A 315 -22.58 1.32 13.53
N PRO A 316 -23.75 1.71 14.07
CA PRO A 316 -24.42 0.91 15.08
C PRO A 316 -24.67 -0.56 14.67
N PRO A 317 -24.65 -1.53 15.59
CA PRO A 317 -24.78 -2.95 15.26
C PRO A 317 -26.01 -3.34 14.44
N PHE A 318 -27.14 -2.66 14.67
CA PHE A 318 -28.38 -2.90 13.92
C PHE A 318 -28.31 -2.44 12.45
N LEU A 319 -27.27 -1.69 12.05
CA LEU A 319 -27.02 -1.23 10.68
C LEU A 319 -25.88 -1.99 9.98
N HIS A 320 -25.20 -2.93 10.64
CA HIS A 320 -24.15 -3.74 10.01
C HIS A 320 -24.63 -4.43 8.71
N PHE A 321 -25.91 -4.82 8.65
CA PHE A 321 -26.46 -5.45 7.44
C PHE A 321 -26.43 -4.53 6.21
N LEU A 322 -26.52 -3.20 6.40
CA LEU A 322 -26.41 -2.24 5.30
C LEU A 322 -24.99 -2.22 4.73
N VAL A 323 -23.97 -2.23 5.59
CA VAL A 323 -22.56 -2.31 5.16
C VAL A 323 -22.32 -3.57 4.34
N ARG A 324 -22.84 -4.72 4.81
CA ARG A 324 -22.75 -6.00 4.10
C ARG A 324 -23.51 -6.01 2.78
N PHE A 325 -24.68 -5.37 2.75
CA PHE A 325 -25.48 -5.22 1.53
C PHE A 325 -24.75 -4.36 0.50
N VAL A 326 -24.19 -3.22 0.90
CA VAL A 326 -23.34 -2.38 0.03
C VAL A 326 -22.16 -3.18 -0.49
N ALA A 327 -21.41 -3.86 0.38
CA ALA A 327 -20.27 -4.70 -0.03
C ALA A 327 -20.66 -5.85 -0.98
N TRP A 328 -21.91 -6.31 -0.94
CA TRP A 328 -22.43 -7.30 -1.89
C TRP A 328 -22.77 -6.70 -3.26
N LEU A 329 -23.25 -5.46 -3.30
CA LEU A 329 -23.52 -4.72 -4.54
C LEU A 329 -22.25 -4.18 -5.19
N THR A 330 -21.20 -3.94 -4.42
CA THR A 330 -19.93 -3.44 -4.94
C THR A 330 -19.26 -4.48 -5.85
N PRO A 331 -18.91 -4.11 -7.09
CA PRO A 331 -18.19 -4.99 -8.00
C PRO A 331 -16.83 -5.33 -7.41
N SER A 332 -16.42 -6.58 -7.61
CA SER A 332 -15.12 -7.04 -7.15
C SER A 332 -14.64 -8.13 -8.08
N THR A 333 -14.13 -7.72 -9.24
CA THR A 333 -13.68 -8.63 -10.30
C THR A 333 -12.42 -9.39 -9.89
N MET A 334 -11.62 -8.81 -9.00
CA MET A 334 -10.40 -9.43 -8.46
C MET A 334 -10.63 -10.27 -7.21
N ARG A 335 -11.80 -10.20 -6.59
CA ARG A 335 -12.06 -10.88 -5.31
C ARG A 335 -12.26 -12.37 -5.50
N VAL A 336 -11.55 -13.16 -4.71
CA VAL A 336 -11.71 -14.62 -4.66
C VAL A 336 -13.04 -14.93 -3.98
N LYS A 337 -13.97 -15.50 -4.74
CA LYS A 337 -15.26 -15.98 -4.21
C LYS A 337 -15.16 -17.46 -3.90
N SER A 338 -15.28 -17.81 -2.62
CA SER A 338 -15.21 -19.18 -2.14
C SER A 338 -16.47 -19.54 -1.33
N PRO A 339 -16.93 -20.80 -1.35
CA PRO A 339 -17.94 -21.28 -0.40
C PRO A 339 -17.55 -21.06 1.07
N ASN A 340 -16.26 -20.94 1.36
CA ASN A 340 -15.74 -20.70 2.71
C ASN A 340 -15.91 -19.24 3.18
N CYS A 341 -16.42 -18.34 2.32
CA CYS A 341 -16.71 -16.98 2.72
C CYS A 341 -17.91 -16.92 3.67
N ARG A 342 -17.75 -16.31 4.83
CA ARG A 342 -18.82 -16.08 5.81
C ARG A 342 -19.98 -15.25 5.24
N HIS A 343 -19.70 -14.37 4.28
CA HIS A 343 -20.67 -13.50 3.62
C HIS A 343 -20.57 -13.64 2.10
N LYS A 344 -21.69 -13.42 1.38
CA LYS A 344 -21.74 -13.47 -0.10
C LYS A 344 -20.78 -12.49 -0.78
N SER A 345 -20.48 -11.37 -0.12
CA SER A 345 -19.49 -10.40 -0.60
C SER A 345 -18.05 -10.93 -0.52
N CYS A 346 -17.76 -11.96 0.26
CA CYS A 346 -16.39 -12.38 0.62
C CYS A 346 -15.53 -11.25 1.23
N VAL A 347 -16.19 -10.23 1.76
CA VAL A 347 -15.61 -9.15 2.57
C VAL A 347 -16.05 -9.37 4.00
N TYR A 348 -15.11 -9.27 4.93
CA TYR A 348 -15.38 -9.37 6.35
C TYR A 348 -15.06 -8.06 7.05
N GLY A 349 -16.10 -7.27 7.36
CA GLY A 349 -15.96 -5.92 7.88
C GLY A 349 -15.92 -5.81 9.41
N GLN A 350 -15.59 -6.88 10.11
CA GLN A 350 -15.50 -6.95 11.59
C GLN A 350 -14.05 -7.20 12.03
N PRO A 351 -13.71 -7.11 13.32
CA PRO A 351 -12.33 -7.31 13.78
C PRO A 351 -11.73 -8.65 13.32
N ASN A 352 -10.56 -8.58 12.70
CA ASN A 352 -9.94 -9.69 11.98
C ASN A 352 -8.40 -9.63 11.98
N PHE A 353 -7.79 -10.79 11.75
CA PHE A 353 -6.35 -10.96 11.52
C PHE A 353 -6.09 -11.99 10.42
N GLY A 354 -4.96 -11.86 9.72
CA GLY A 354 -4.56 -12.75 8.65
C GLY A 354 -3.67 -13.87 9.16
N THR A 355 -3.74 -15.04 8.52
CA THR A 355 -2.86 -16.18 8.81
C THR A 355 -2.41 -16.88 7.54
N ILE A 356 -1.15 -17.31 7.54
CA ILE A 356 -0.51 -18.13 6.52
C ILE A 356 -0.03 -19.39 7.22
N GLU A 357 -0.53 -20.54 6.78
CA GLU A 357 -0.06 -21.86 7.21
C GLU A 357 0.61 -22.55 6.01
N ILE A 358 1.85 -23.01 6.19
CA ILE A 358 2.65 -23.70 5.16
C ILE A 358 2.88 -25.13 5.64
N ASP A 359 2.39 -26.11 4.88
CA ASP A 359 2.64 -27.52 5.14
C ASP A 359 3.77 -28.01 4.23
N TRP A 360 4.99 -27.95 4.76
CA TRP A 360 6.20 -28.34 4.05
C TRP A 360 6.34 -29.84 3.79
N ASP A 361 5.54 -30.67 4.46
CA ASP A 361 5.61 -32.13 4.35
C ASP A 361 4.54 -32.67 3.40
N SER A 362 3.56 -31.85 3.02
CA SER A 362 2.62 -32.13 1.94
C SER A 362 3.27 -32.10 0.54
N HIS A 363 2.74 -32.91 -0.38
CA HIS A 363 3.23 -33.02 -1.76
C HIS A 363 2.05 -32.88 -2.74
N PRO A 364 1.92 -31.76 -3.47
CA PRO A 364 2.77 -30.56 -3.42
C PRO A 364 2.66 -29.80 -2.09
N VAL A 365 3.66 -28.97 -1.76
CA VAL A 365 3.64 -28.11 -0.56
C VAL A 365 2.40 -27.22 -0.59
N THR A 366 1.55 -27.33 0.43
CA THR A 366 0.28 -26.60 0.52
C THR A 366 0.41 -25.33 1.35
N LEU A 367 -0.25 -24.27 0.89
CA LEU A 367 -0.38 -22.99 1.58
C LEU A 367 -1.86 -22.75 1.89
N LYS A 368 -2.17 -22.45 3.14
CA LYS A 368 -3.52 -22.04 3.57
C LYS A 368 -3.46 -20.57 3.96
N LEU A 369 -4.07 -19.73 3.11
CA LEU A 369 -4.15 -18.30 3.31
C LEU A 369 -5.55 -17.97 3.83
N LYS A 370 -5.64 -17.38 5.02
CA LYS A 370 -6.93 -17.14 5.68
C LYS A 370 -6.99 -15.76 6.31
N VAL A 371 -8.19 -15.21 6.35
CA VAL A 371 -8.56 -14.17 7.30
C VAL A 371 -9.41 -14.82 8.38
N ARG A 372 -9.15 -14.48 9.64
CA ARG A 372 -9.82 -15.02 10.82
C ARG A 372 -10.48 -13.90 11.62
N ASP A 373 -11.60 -14.18 12.26
CA ASP A 373 -12.23 -13.24 13.18
C ASP A 373 -11.54 -13.20 14.55
N LYS A 374 -12.02 -12.31 15.43
CA LYS A 374 -11.54 -12.18 16.81
C LYS A 374 -11.59 -13.45 17.67
N ASN A 375 -12.32 -14.49 17.24
CA ASN A 375 -12.40 -15.78 17.92
C ASN A 375 -11.55 -16.86 17.24
N GLY A 376 -10.76 -16.49 16.21
CA GLY A 376 -9.89 -17.41 15.48
C GLY A 376 -10.60 -18.21 14.37
N VAL A 377 -11.88 -17.96 14.13
CA VAL A 377 -12.66 -18.67 13.10
C VAL A 377 -12.34 -18.07 11.74
N ALA A 378 -12.00 -18.92 10.76
CA ALA A 378 -11.77 -18.48 9.39
C ALA A 378 -13.05 -17.90 8.77
N VAL A 379 -12.96 -16.69 8.22
CA VAL A 379 -14.09 -15.95 7.63
C VAL A 379 -13.99 -15.85 6.11
N THR A 380 -12.78 -15.96 5.59
CA THR A 380 -12.48 -16.21 4.18
C THR A 380 -11.14 -16.95 4.11
N SER A 381 -10.99 -17.83 3.12
CA SER A 381 -9.81 -18.67 2.99
C SER A 381 -9.63 -19.15 1.56
N ILE A 382 -8.37 -19.27 1.14
CA ILE A 382 -7.97 -20.01 -0.04
C ILE A 382 -6.89 -21.03 0.36
N ASN A 383 -6.97 -22.22 -0.23
CA ASN A 383 -5.90 -23.20 -0.18
C ASN A 383 -5.28 -23.21 -1.58
N THR A 384 -3.96 -23.10 -1.65
CA THR A 384 -3.17 -23.17 -2.89
C THR A 384 -1.95 -24.04 -2.64
N SER A 385 -1.12 -24.26 -3.65
CA SER A 385 0.12 -25.00 -3.52
C SER A 385 1.30 -24.17 -4.01
N LEU A 386 2.50 -24.51 -3.54
CA LEU A 386 3.72 -23.84 -4.00
C LEU A 386 3.90 -23.99 -5.52
N VAL A 387 3.49 -25.13 -6.08
CA VAL A 387 3.55 -25.39 -7.52
C VAL A 387 2.61 -24.46 -8.29
N GLU A 388 1.42 -24.15 -7.77
CA GLU A 388 0.50 -23.18 -8.38
C GLU A 388 1.04 -21.74 -8.36
N LEU A 389 1.94 -21.43 -7.43
CA LEU A 389 2.58 -20.12 -7.33
C LEU A 389 3.92 -20.06 -8.09
N GLN A 390 4.23 -21.05 -8.92
CA GLN A 390 5.46 -21.10 -9.72
C GLN A 390 5.12 -21.12 -11.20
N ALA A 391 6.01 -20.55 -12.02
CA ALA A 391 5.86 -20.62 -13.47
C ALA A 391 5.93 -22.09 -13.94
N SER A 392 4.92 -22.53 -14.70
CA SER A 392 4.89 -23.88 -15.27
C SER A 392 5.84 -23.97 -16.48
N ASN A 393 6.75 -24.95 -16.48
CA ASN A 393 7.49 -25.34 -17.67
C ASN A 393 6.63 -26.30 -18.52
N SER A 394 6.29 -25.88 -19.75
CA SER A 394 5.73 -26.66 -20.87
C SER A 394 4.36 -27.33 -20.72
N GLU A 395 3.49 -27.05 -21.71
CA GLU A 395 2.46 -27.89 -22.36
C GLU A 395 1.42 -28.70 -21.55
N ASP A 396 1.56 -28.87 -20.24
CA ASP A 396 0.61 -29.59 -19.37
C ASP A 396 -0.44 -28.68 -18.71
N SER A 397 -0.79 -27.56 -19.36
CA SER A 397 -1.96 -26.74 -18.98
C SER A 397 -3.29 -27.44 -19.33
N VAL A 398 -3.40 -28.72 -19.01
CA VAL A 398 -4.64 -29.48 -19.12
C VAL A 398 -5.50 -29.22 -17.89
N LYS A 399 -6.49 -28.34 -18.10
CA LYS A 399 -7.79 -28.30 -17.41
C LYS A 399 -7.77 -28.01 -15.91
N VAL A 400 -7.46 -26.77 -15.54
CA VAL A 400 -8.18 -26.15 -14.41
C VAL A 400 -9.47 -25.59 -14.99
N GLY A 401 -10.58 -26.29 -14.73
CA GLY A 401 -11.87 -26.04 -15.36
C GLY A 401 -12.35 -24.61 -15.15
N HIS A 402 -12.94 -24.01 -16.20
CA HIS A 402 -13.80 -22.81 -16.26
C HIS A 402 -13.79 -21.73 -15.15
N ASP A 403 -12.72 -21.58 -14.37
CA ASP A 403 -12.58 -20.49 -13.42
C ASP A 403 -12.28 -19.24 -14.24
N ARG A 404 -13.13 -18.23 -14.06
CA ARG A 404 -12.98 -16.92 -14.69
C ARG A 404 -11.62 -16.38 -14.30
N ARG A 405 -10.68 -16.29 -15.25
CA ARG A 405 -9.40 -15.60 -15.04
C ARG A 405 -9.66 -14.22 -14.43
N HIS A 406 -9.02 -13.93 -13.31
CA HIS A 406 -9.08 -12.64 -12.63
C HIS A 406 -8.14 -11.66 -13.34
N CYS A 407 -8.58 -11.12 -14.48
CA CYS A 407 -7.78 -10.21 -15.31
C CYS A 407 -8.44 -8.85 -15.57
N ASN A 408 -9.73 -8.71 -15.29
CA ASN A 408 -10.46 -7.47 -15.52
C ASN A 408 -10.42 -6.58 -14.27
N LEU A 409 -9.67 -5.49 -14.30
CA LEU A 409 -9.67 -4.51 -13.21
C LEU A 409 -11.02 -3.80 -13.12
N GLU A 410 -11.44 -3.40 -11.92
CA GLU A 410 -12.73 -2.72 -11.73
C GLU A 410 -12.84 -1.41 -12.54
N VAL A 411 -11.71 -0.71 -12.77
CA VAL A 411 -11.62 0.48 -13.64
C VAL A 411 -11.85 0.19 -15.13
N SER A 412 -11.77 -1.06 -15.59
CA SER A 412 -12.08 -1.42 -16.98
C SER A 412 -13.54 -1.86 -17.17
N LEU A 413 -14.36 -1.82 -16.13
CA LEU A 413 -15.78 -2.12 -16.24
C LEU A 413 -16.48 -1.05 -17.10
N PRO A 414 -17.35 -1.45 -18.06
CA PRO A 414 -17.92 -0.56 -19.07
C PRO A 414 -18.85 0.53 -18.51
N TRP A 415 -19.19 0.47 -17.23
CA TRP A 415 -20.02 1.44 -16.53
C TRP A 415 -19.24 2.31 -15.53
N ILE A 416 -17.90 2.14 -15.47
CA ILE A 416 -16.94 2.96 -14.70
C ILE A 416 -15.94 3.57 -15.70
N ILE A 417 -16.45 4.25 -16.74
CA ILE A 417 -15.59 4.91 -17.72
C ILE A 417 -15.10 6.22 -17.11
N ARG A 418 -13.83 6.26 -16.69
CA ARG A 418 -13.13 7.51 -16.39
C ARG A 418 -12.68 8.14 -17.69
N TYR A 419 -13.14 9.36 -17.95
CA TYR A 419 -12.74 10.12 -19.11
C TYR A 419 -11.51 10.95 -18.78
N ARG A 420 -10.51 10.91 -19.66
CA ARG A 420 -9.29 11.73 -19.54
C ARG A 420 -9.42 12.89 -20.52
N LEU A 421 -9.52 14.11 -20.00
CA LEU A 421 -9.65 15.30 -20.82
C LEU A 421 -8.25 15.88 -21.05
N ALA A 422 -7.73 15.72 -22.26
CA ALA A 422 -6.50 16.39 -22.68
C ALA A 422 -6.84 17.75 -23.28
N ILE A 423 -6.27 18.81 -22.73
CA ILE A 423 -6.51 20.18 -23.16
C ILE A 423 -5.19 20.79 -23.62
N LEU A 424 -5.21 21.29 -24.85
CA LEU A 424 -4.12 22.06 -25.43
C LEU A 424 -4.58 23.51 -25.55
N VAL A 425 -3.99 24.42 -24.78
CA VAL A 425 -4.33 25.85 -24.83
C VAL A 425 -3.11 26.65 -25.27
N SER A 426 -3.26 27.38 -26.37
CA SER A 426 -2.30 28.38 -26.80
C SER A 426 -2.71 29.74 -26.24
N ILE A 427 -1.87 30.34 -25.41
CA ILE A 427 -2.15 31.63 -24.78
C ILE A 427 -1.12 32.66 -25.24
N ILE A 428 -1.59 33.88 -25.50
CA ILE A 428 -0.76 35.04 -25.78
C ILE A 428 -0.74 35.91 -24.53
N LEU A 429 0.41 36.00 -23.88
CA LEU A 429 0.64 36.95 -22.81
C LEU A 429 1.11 38.29 -23.39
N VAL A 430 0.33 39.34 -23.13
CA VAL A 430 0.69 40.72 -23.41
C VAL A 430 0.96 41.39 -22.06
N GLY A 431 2.22 41.47 -21.62
CA GLY A 431 2.55 42.01 -20.30
C GLY A 431 3.93 41.62 -19.77
N GLU A 432 4.09 41.58 -18.45
CA GLU A 432 5.31 41.15 -17.76
C GLU A 432 5.41 39.61 -17.65
N PRO A 433 6.63 39.06 -17.49
CA PRO A 433 6.81 37.62 -17.23
C PRO A 433 6.13 37.15 -15.95
N ILE A 434 5.52 35.96 -15.97
CA ILE A 434 4.88 35.37 -14.79
C ILE A 434 5.93 34.56 -14.04
N GLN A 435 6.22 34.95 -12.80
CA GLN A 435 7.21 34.24 -11.96
C GLN A 435 6.61 33.00 -11.30
N SER A 436 5.33 33.07 -10.92
CA SER A 436 4.53 31.98 -10.39
C SER A 436 3.04 32.28 -10.57
N GLY A 437 2.17 31.28 -10.45
CA GLY A 437 0.73 31.49 -10.62
C GLY A 437 -0.10 30.23 -10.40
N ASP A 438 -1.41 30.41 -10.37
CA ASP A 438 -2.37 29.31 -10.22
C ASP A 438 -3.12 29.08 -11.53
N LEU A 439 -3.40 27.81 -11.78
CA LEU A 439 -4.28 27.33 -12.81
C LEU A 439 -5.48 26.64 -12.17
N ILE A 440 -6.65 27.23 -12.35
CA ILE A 440 -7.91 26.77 -11.74
C ILE A 440 -8.78 26.15 -12.83
N TYR A 441 -9.11 24.87 -12.67
CA TYR A 441 -10.04 24.14 -13.51
C TYR A 441 -11.40 24.04 -12.84
N GLU A 442 -12.45 24.49 -13.51
CA GLU A 442 -13.83 24.36 -13.05
C GLU A 442 -14.63 23.57 -14.08
N ILE A 443 -15.20 22.44 -13.68
CA ILE A 443 -15.97 21.56 -14.58
C ILE A 443 -17.43 21.53 -14.11
N SER A 444 -18.33 21.90 -15.00
CA SER A 444 -19.78 21.90 -14.75
C SER A 444 -20.52 21.07 -15.80
N TYR A 445 -21.62 20.42 -15.42
CA TYR A 445 -22.49 19.71 -16.35
C TYR A 445 -23.54 20.69 -16.89
N ALA A 446 -23.65 20.78 -18.21
CA ALA A 446 -24.55 21.74 -18.84
C ALA A 446 -26.01 21.46 -18.46
N GLY A 447 -26.69 22.46 -17.90
CA GLY A 447 -28.09 22.36 -17.49
C GLY A 447 -28.32 21.84 -16.07
N VAL A 448 -27.27 21.61 -15.27
CA VAL A 448 -27.39 21.30 -13.84
C VAL A 448 -26.90 22.48 -13.00
N GLU A 449 -27.77 23.03 -12.16
CA GLU A 449 -27.43 24.07 -11.18
C GLU A 449 -26.76 23.45 -9.96
N ALA A 450 -25.48 23.06 -10.12
CA ALA A 450 -24.61 22.63 -9.02
C ALA A 450 -23.27 23.38 -9.08
N PRO A 451 -22.57 23.54 -7.94
CA PRO A 451 -21.22 24.08 -7.94
C PRO A 451 -20.31 23.25 -8.85
N PRO A 452 -19.46 23.88 -9.69
CA PRO A 452 -18.52 23.15 -10.52
C PRO A 452 -17.53 22.36 -9.66
N ALA A 453 -17.04 21.24 -10.18
CA ALA A 453 -15.88 20.58 -9.61
C ALA A 453 -14.65 21.44 -9.88
N THR A 454 -13.97 21.90 -8.83
CA THR A 454 -12.82 22.81 -8.92
C THR A 454 -11.52 22.09 -8.58
N PHE A 455 -10.52 22.22 -9.45
CA PHE A 455 -9.18 21.69 -9.28
C PHE A 455 -8.17 22.84 -9.37
N LEU A 456 -7.15 22.82 -8.50
CA LEU A 456 -6.15 23.87 -8.36
C LEU A 456 -4.78 23.28 -8.66
N HIS A 457 -4.07 23.87 -9.62
CA HIS A 457 -2.75 23.42 -10.06
C HIS A 457 -1.79 24.61 -10.05
N ASP A 458 -0.52 24.34 -9.79
CA ASP A 458 0.53 25.34 -9.94
C ASP A 458 0.83 25.53 -11.44
N LEU A 459 0.75 26.77 -11.92
CA LEU A 459 1.03 27.10 -13.32
C LEU A 459 2.47 26.72 -13.72
N CYS A 460 3.41 26.72 -12.77
CA CYS A 460 4.82 26.38 -12.99
C CYS A 460 5.11 24.87 -13.03
N GLU A 461 4.17 24.03 -12.62
CA GLU A 461 4.24 22.59 -12.88
C GLU A 461 3.80 22.27 -14.31
N GLU A 462 2.87 23.06 -14.84
CA GLU A 462 2.28 22.88 -16.16
C GLU A 462 3.01 23.65 -17.28
N SER A 463 3.88 24.59 -16.91
CA SER A 463 4.67 25.42 -17.83
C SER A 463 6.02 25.80 -17.24
N SER A 464 7.01 26.12 -18.06
CA SER A 464 8.33 26.56 -17.59
C SER A 464 8.28 27.99 -17.06
N CYS A 465 8.38 28.17 -15.74
CA CYS A 465 8.50 29.49 -15.11
C CYS A 465 9.96 30.01 -15.07
N PRO A 466 10.19 31.33 -15.27
CA PRO A 466 9.18 32.36 -15.51
C PRO A 466 8.57 32.24 -16.92
N VAL A 467 7.24 32.31 -17.01
CA VAL A 467 6.54 32.26 -18.30
C VAL A 467 6.86 33.55 -19.06
N PRO A 468 7.55 33.46 -20.22
CA PRO A 468 7.99 34.64 -20.94
C PRO A 468 6.82 35.38 -21.58
N VAL A 469 7.02 36.67 -21.85
CA VAL A 469 6.07 37.48 -22.62
C VAL A 469 5.95 36.92 -24.03
N GLY A 470 4.71 36.77 -24.53
CA GLY A 470 4.44 36.22 -25.86
C GLY A 470 3.59 34.95 -25.84
N HIS A 471 3.76 34.11 -26.86
CA HIS A 471 3.02 32.86 -27.00
C HIS A 471 3.63 31.76 -26.13
N PHE A 472 2.80 31.10 -25.35
CA PHE A 472 3.17 29.84 -24.70
C PHE A 472 2.06 28.80 -24.86
N LEU A 473 2.47 27.54 -24.83
CA LEU A 473 1.60 26.38 -24.98
C LEU A 473 1.46 25.70 -23.63
N LEU A 474 0.22 25.53 -23.19
CA LEU A 474 -0.12 24.76 -22.01
C LEU A 474 -0.71 23.42 -22.45
N THR A 475 -0.11 22.32 -21.98
CA THR A 475 -0.64 20.98 -22.20
C THR A 475 -0.97 20.38 -20.85
N HIS A 476 -2.25 20.25 -20.56
CA HIS A 476 -2.72 19.69 -19.30
C HIS A 476 -3.66 18.52 -19.54
N THR A 477 -3.65 17.57 -18.63
CA THR A 477 -4.54 16.43 -18.71
C THR A 477 -5.21 16.15 -17.38
N GLU A 478 -6.54 16.29 -17.35
CA GLU A 478 -7.33 16.12 -16.15
C GLU A 478 -8.12 14.80 -16.18
N LEU A 479 -8.17 14.11 -15.03
CA LEU A 479 -8.97 12.90 -14.86
C LEU A 479 -10.35 13.27 -14.35
N LEU A 480 -11.38 13.04 -15.18
CA LEU A 480 -12.75 13.31 -14.76
C LEU A 480 -13.21 12.35 -13.66
N PRO A 481 -14.14 12.77 -12.79
CA PRO A 481 -14.65 11.94 -11.70
C PRO A 481 -15.10 10.54 -12.15
N THR A 482 -15.01 9.57 -11.24
CA THR A 482 -15.37 8.15 -11.47
C THR A 482 -16.76 7.96 -12.09
N VAL A 483 -17.69 8.88 -11.80
CA VAL A 483 -19.03 8.91 -12.41
C VAL A 483 -19.15 10.19 -13.22
N THR A 484 -18.95 10.06 -14.54
CA THR A 484 -19.13 11.17 -15.48
C THR A 484 -20.17 10.75 -16.52
N PRO A 485 -21.46 11.10 -16.32
CA PRO A 485 -22.53 10.70 -17.24
C PRO A 485 -22.30 11.28 -18.65
N PRO A 486 -22.75 10.59 -19.72
CA PRO A 486 -22.76 11.16 -21.06
C PRO A 486 -23.53 12.49 -21.08
N GLY A 487 -23.04 13.45 -21.86
CA GLY A 487 -23.64 14.77 -21.95
C GLY A 487 -22.65 15.87 -22.30
N THR A 488 -23.12 17.12 -22.24
CA THR A 488 -22.31 18.30 -22.49
C THR A 488 -21.83 18.87 -21.16
N TYR A 489 -20.55 19.19 -21.08
CA TYR A 489 -19.91 19.79 -19.93
C TYR A 489 -19.30 21.13 -20.35
N ASN A 490 -19.21 22.07 -19.42
CA ASN A 490 -18.44 23.30 -19.60
C ASN A 490 -17.22 23.25 -18.71
N VAL A 491 -16.05 23.44 -19.32
CA VAL A 491 -14.79 23.63 -18.61
C VAL A 491 -14.49 25.12 -18.59
N LYS A 492 -14.19 25.64 -17.41
CA LYS A 492 -13.72 27.00 -17.19
C LYS A 492 -12.31 26.93 -16.61
N LEU A 493 -11.35 27.47 -17.36
CA LEU A 493 -9.95 27.58 -16.98
C LEU A 493 -9.68 29.01 -16.55
N THR A 494 -9.20 29.21 -15.32
CA THR A 494 -8.84 30.52 -14.81
C THR A 494 -7.34 30.55 -14.48
N PHE A 495 -6.63 31.50 -15.07
CA PHE A 495 -5.20 31.73 -14.85
C PHE A 495 -5.01 32.89 -13.91
N LYS A 496 -4.19 32.72 -12.88
CA LYS A 496 -3.81 33.78 -11.96
C LYS A 496 -2.30 33.90 -11.86
N ASN A 497 -1.80 35.11 -11.59
CA ASN A 497 -0.38 35.36 -11.39
C ASN A 497 0.01 35.31 -9.89
N GLN A 498 1.28 35.59 -9.59
CA GLN A 498 1.86 35.61 -8.25
C GLN A 498 1.18 36.58 -7.25
N ASN A 499 0.35 37.52 -7.74
CA ASN A 499 -0.39 38.48 -6.93
C ASN A 499 -1.88 38.14 -6.85
N ASP A 500 -2.28 36.90 -7.17
CA ASP A 500 -3.67 36.43 -7.26
C ASP A 500 -4.52 37.19 -8.29
N LYS A 501 -3.88 37.95 -9.20
CA LYS A 501 -4.57 38.69 -10.26
C LYS A 501 -4.90 37.72 -11.39
N GLN A 502 -6.19 37.64 -11.72
CA GLN A 502 -6.66 36.88 -12.87
C GLN A 502 -6.10 37.46 -14.18
N LEU A 503 -5.40 36.62 -14.94
CA LEU A 503 -4.79 36.95 -16.22
C LEU A 503 -5.71 36.61 -17.39
N SER A 504 -6.33 35.44 -17.34
CA SER A 504 -7.21 34.93 -18.39
C SER A 504 -8.27 34.00 -17.80
N CYS A 505 -9.42 33.93 -18.46
CA CYS A 505 -10.45 32.95 -18.18
C CYS A 505 -11.00 32.43 -19.51
N ILE A 506 -10.90 31.13 -19.73
CA ILE A 506 -11.35 30.46 -20.96
C ILE A 506 -12.45 29.50 -20.59
N ILE A 507 -13.59 29.60 -21.27
CA ILE A 507 -14.71 28.68 -21.08
C ILE A 507 -14.97 27.98 -22.41
N PHE A 508 -14.98 26.66 -22.40
CA PHE A 508 -15.33 25.88 -23.59
C PHE A 508 -16.20 24.67 -23.21
N PRO A 509 -17.16 24.32 -24.08
CA PRO A 509 -17.93 23.11 -23.91
C PRO A 509 -17.12 21.91 -24.41
N PHE A 510 -17.34 20.74 -23.81
CA PHE A 510 -16.95 19.46 -24.40
C PHE A 510 -18.05 18.43 -24.20
N LYS A 511 -18.12 17.43 -25.10
CA LYS A 511 -19.18 16.44 -25.09
C LYS A 511 -18.63 15.05 -24.84
N ILE A 512 -19.26 14.34 -23.91
CA ILE A 512 -19.01 12.94 -23.64
C ILE A 512 -20.11 12.10 -24.30
N GLY A 513 -19.72 11.32 -25.30
CA GLY A 513 -20.61 10.40 -26.01
C GLY A 513 -20.83 9.10 -25.24
N ALA A 514 -22.03 8.53 -25.35
CA ALA A 514 -22.30 7.18 -24.85
C ALA A 514 -21.45 6.16 -25.64
N GLY A 515 -20.48 5.51 -24.98
CA GLY A 515 -19.63 4.48 -25.59
C GLY A 515 -18.45 4.97 -26.44
N SER A 516 -18.12 6.27 -26.42
CA SER A 516 -16.94 6.82 -27.12
C SER A 516 -15.77 7.04 -26.15
N SER A 517 -14.55 6.59 -26.51
CA SER A 517 -13.30 6.92 -25.81
C SER A 517 -12.65 8.24 -26.29
N VAL A 518 -13.32 8.97 -27.19
CA VAL A 518 -12.84 10.23 -27.75
C VAL A 518 -13.94 11.28 -27.68
N SER A 519 -13.69 12.37 -26.97
CA SER A 519 -14.49 13.60 -27.05
C SER A 519 -13.88 14.51 -28.11
N ALA A 520 -14.70 14.95 -29.06
CA ALA A 520 -14.33 16.07 -29.94
C ALA A 520 -14.46 17.38 -29.15
N ILE A 521 -13.45 18.25 -29.30
CA ILE A 521 -13.52 19.67 -28.97
C ILE A 521 -13.99 20.41 -30.21
#